data_AF-A0A970FEH3-F1
#
_entry.id   AF-A0A970FEH3-F1
#
_cell.length_a   1.000
_cell.length_b   1.000
_cell.length_c   1.000
_cell.angle_alpha   90.00
_cell.angle_beta   90.00
_cell.angle_gamma   90.00
#
_symmetry.space_group_name_H-M   'P 1'
#
loop_
_entity.id
_entity.type
_entity.pdbx_description
1 polymer ?
#
loop_
_entity_poly.entity_id
_entity_poly.type
_entity_poly.pdbx_seq_one_letter_code
_entity_poly.pdbx_strand_id
1 'polypeptide(L)'
;MLALLPLEALAWADLALKEAIEEACAPILPGWNPSLLVRLEGSDESRVLRVSFNPKPPLVLAIVPSINSTTLPVAFRSDLKEKLLRSLAPVVGLPIEWASINKLRIEGLAADALLDTNTVTNARAAVDVSFSPEQLSPVEAEVESSKYSIRAWMAGYAGAEGRYPEIGLHLGRKALPVTGWDVELYGEWVMSVEDFSLESRWGFRWSPVKNVLIGAEIAFPGNTLWYRLSVAEGARAPYLWWRLSEDGDSIVGLGYRLDGRISLELHFDERDSDSYSLRAILDL
;
A
#
# COMPACT_ATOMS: atom_id res chain seq x y z
N MET A 1 -4.81 -45.14 35.80
CA MET A 1 -5.40 -46.29 35.08
C MET A 1 -6.75 -45.85 34.54
N LEU A 2 -6.79 -45.34 33.30
CA LEU A 2 -8.05 -45.24 32.58
C LEU A 2 -8.42 -46.66 32.15
N ALA A 3 -9.41 -47.25 32.79
CA ALA A 3 -9.97 -48.53 32.37
C ALA A 3 -10.43 -48.44 30.91
N LEU A 4 -10.43 -49.57 30.22
CA LEU A 4 -11.01 -49.77 28.88
C LEU A 4 -12.49 -49.33 28.90
N LEU A 5 -12.72 -48.04 28.66
CA LEU A 5 -14.06 -47.47 28.57
C LEU A 5 -14.71 -47.98 27.27
N PRO A 6 -15.98 -48.40 27.31
CA PRO A 6 -16.73 -48.75 26.11
C PRO A 6 -16.73 -47.55 25.15
N LEU A 7 -16.72 -47.82 23.85
CA LEU A 7 -16.65 -46.75 22.85
C LEU A 7 -17.91 -45.87 22.87
N GLU A 8 -19.02 -46.43 23.34
CA GLU A 8 -20.27 -45.73 23.64
C GLU A 8 -20.09 -44.63 24.69
N ALA A 9 -19.06 -44.71 25.55
CA ALA A 9 -18.74 -43.66 26.51
C ALA A 9 -18.28 -42.36 25.83
N LEU A 10 -17.76 -42.41 24.60
CA LEU A 10 -17.43 -41.21 23.82
C LEU A 10 -18.68 -40.40 23.48
N ALA A 11 -19.84 -41.05 23.30
CA ALA A 11 -21.10 -40.34 23.08
C ALA A 11 -21.58 -39.61 24.34
N TRP A 12 -21.15 -40.02 25.53
CA TRP A 12 -21.51 -39.40 26.81
C TRP A 12 -20.48 -38.35 27.25
N ALA A 13 -19.24 -38.46 26.75
CA ALA A 13 -18.13 -37.56 27.02
C ALA A 13 -17.90 -36.53 25.90
N ASP A 14 -18.86 -36.32 24.99
CA ASP A 14 -18.70 -35.46 23.81
C ASP A 14 -18.23 -34.04 24.18
N LEU A 15 -18.80 -33.44 25.24
CA LEU A 15 -18.37 -32.13 25.74
C LEU A 15 -16.92 -32.15 26.27
N ALA A 16 -16.57 -33.13 27.10
CA ALA A 16 -15.23 -33.22 27.69
C ALA A 16 -14.15 -33.55 26.64
N LEU A 17 -14.50 -34.39 25.65
CA LEU A 17 -13.64 -34.71 24.51
C LEU A 17 -13.44 -33.47 23.64
N LYS A 18 -14.51 -32.72 23.38
CA LYS A 18 -14.45 -31.47 22.64
C LYS A 18 -13.58 -30.44 23.34
N GLU A 19 -13.75 -30.24 24.64
CA GLU A 19 -12.93 -29.32 25.44
C GLU A 19 -11.45 -29.71 25.42
N ALA A 20 -11.14 -31.01 25.58
CA ALA A 20 -9.77 -31.50 25.50
C ALA A 20 -9.14 -31.29 24.11
N ILE A 21 -9.91 -31.46 23.04
CA ILE A 21 -9.46 -31.18 21.67
C ILE A 21 -9.27 -29.67 21.45
N GLU A 22 -10.19 -28.85 21.96
CA GLU A 22 -10.08 -27.38 21.88
C GLU A 22 -8.83 -26.90 22.62
N GLU A 23 -8.58 -27.37 23.83
CA GLU A 23 -7.38 -27.03 24.62
C GLU A 23 -6.09 -27.50 23.94
N ALA A 24 -6.07 -28.71 23.40
CA ALA A 24 -4.92 -29.24 22.67
C ALA A 24 -4.64 -28.48 21.36
N CYS A 25 -5.68 -28.00 20.67
CA CYS A 25 -5.57 -27.29 19.39
C CYS A 25 -5.40 -25.78 19.54
N ALA A 26 -5.79 -25.17 20.66
CA ALA A 26 -5.76 -23.72 20.88
C ALA A 26 -4.43 -23.04 20.55
N PRO A 27 -3.24 -23.62 20.80
CA PRO A 27 -1.97 -22.99 20.43
C PRO A 27 -1.75 -22.82 18.92
N ILE A 28 -2.40 -23.65 18.10
CA ILE A 28 -2.20 -23.72 16.64
C ILE A 28 -3.43 -23.19 15.89
N LEU A 29 -4.62 -23.44 16.43
CA LEU A 29 -5.92 -23.11 15.85
C LEU A 29 -6.77 -22.26 16.81
N PRO A 30 -6.28 -21.10 17.29
CA PRO A 30 -7.10 -20.22 18.13
C PRO A 30 -8.30 -19.67 17.35
N GLY A 31 -9.41 -19.44 18.05
CA GLY A 31 -10.66 -19.01 17.41
C GLY A 31 -11.34 -20.07 16.54
N TRP A 32 -10.92 -21.34 16.56
CA TRP A 32 -11.62 -22.44 15.88
C TRP A 32 -12.36 -23.33 16.88
N ASN A 33 -13.60 -23.68 16.54
CA ASN A 33 -14.46 -24.55 17.32
C ASN A 33 -14.49 -25.95 16.68
N PRO A 34 -13.96 -26.99 17.35
CA PRO A 34 -14.01 -28.35 16.83
C PRO A 34 -15.44 -28.90 16.85
N SER A 35 -15.81 -29.59 15.79
CA SER A 35 -17.02 -30.39 15.62
C SER A 35 -16.60 -31.83 15.39
N LEU A 36 -17.13 -32.72 16.23
CA LEU A 36 -16.74 -34.12 16.26
C LEU A 36 -17.80 -34.97 15.57
N LEU A 37 -17.37 -35.77 14.60
CA LEU A 37 -18.20 -36.80 13.99
C LEU A 37 -17.47 -38.13 14.08
N VAL A 38 -17.89 -38.95 15.03
CA VAL A 38 -17.37 -40.31 15.20
C VAL A 38 -18.06 -41.22 14.18
N ARG A 39 -17.30 -41.87 13.30
CA ARG A 39 -17.82 -42.93 12.43
C ARG A 39 -17.24 -44.29 12.81
N LEU A 40 -18.15 -45.25 12.94
CA LEU A 40 -17.80 -46.66 13.01
C LEU A 40 -18.04 -47.22 11.61
N GLU A 41 -17.00 -47.19 10.76
CA GLU A 41 -17.07 -47.74 9.41
C GLU A 41 -16.54 -49.18 9.39
N GLY A 42 -17.39 -50.14 8.96
CA GLY A 42 -16.98 -51.48 8.54
C GLY A 42 -16.90 -52.56 9.63
N SER A 43 -17.05 -53.82 9.19
CA SER A 43 -16.91 -55.05 9.97
C SER A 43 -15.46 -55.38 10.38
N ASP A 44 -14.50 -54.53 10.02
CA ASP A 44 -13.09 -54.62 10.37
C ASP A 44 -12.72 -53.47 11.31
N GLU A 45 -11.87 -53.75 12.29
CA GLU A 45 -11.61 -52.99 13.53
C GLU A 45 -11.05 -51.55 13.38
N SER A 46 -11.11 -50.92 12.20
CA SER A 46 -10.62 -49.56 11.98
C SER A 46 -11.63 -48.51 12.45
N ARG A 47 -11.34 -47.88 13.60
CA ARG A 47 -12.15 -46.81 14.20
C ARG A 47 -11.67 -45.46 13.68
N VAL A 48 -12.55 -44.67 13.06
CA VAL A 48 -12.19 -43.36 12.47
C VAL A 48 -12.95 -42.22 13.17
N LEU A 49 -12.21 -41.36 13.86
CA LEU A 49 -12.72 -40.09 14.40
C LEU A 49 -12.51 -38.97 13.38
N ARG A 50 -13.59 -38.36 12.87
CA ARG A 50 -13.50 -37.18 12.02
C ARG A 50 -13.69 -35.93 12.87
N VAL A 51 -12.68 -35.08 12.90
CA VAL A 51 -12.73 -33.76 13.55
C VAL A 51 -12.79 -32.70 12.45
N SER A 52 -13.84 -31.89 12.47
CA SER A 52 -14.02 -30.73 11.59
C SER A 52 -13.87 -29.46 12.42
N PHE A 53 -13.36 -28.38 11.84
CA PHE A 53 -13.21 -27.10 12.55
C PHE A 53 -14.08 -26.03 11.92
N ASN A 54 -14.85 -25.34 12.75
CA ASN A 54 -15.66 -24.21 12.33
C ASN A 54 -15.09 -22.91 12.95
N PRO A 55 -15.01 -21.82 12.20
CA PRO A 55 -14.45 -20.58 12.72
C PRO A 55 -15.41 -19.94 13.73
N LYS A 56 -14.87 -19.43 14.85
CA LYS A 56 -15.60 -18.74 15.91
C LYS A 56 -15.40 -17.21 15.77
N PRO A 57 -16.47 -16.41 15.91
CA PRO A 57 -16.33 -14.95 15.94
C PRO A 57 -15.36 -14.48 17.04
N PRO A 58 -14.62 -13.39 16.81
CA PRO A 58 -14.72 -12.49 15.65
C PRO A 58 -13.93 -12.99 14.42
N LEU A 59 -14.52 -12.80 13.23
CA LEU A 59 -13.97 -13.24 11.95
C LEU A 59 -13.50 -12.05 11.11
N VAL A 60 -12.54 -12.29 10.22
CA VAL A 60 -12.24 -11.37 9.12
C VAL A 60 -13.42 -11.36 8.15
N LEU A 61 -14.12 -10.25 8.04
CA LEU A 61 -15.30 -10.11 7.18
C LEU A 61 -14.95 -9.55 5.80
N ALA A 62 -13.95 -8.67 5.74
CA ALA A 62 -13.48 -8.09 4.50
C ALA A 62 -12.00 -7.71 4.59
N ILE A 63 -11.37 -7.68 3.42
CA ILE A 63 -10.01 -7.15 3.23
C ILE A 63 -10.14 -5.74 2.64
N VAL A 64 -9.43 -4.79 3.23
CA VAL A 64 -9.40 -3.38 2.77
C VAL A 64 -7.98 -3.07 2.28
N PRO A 65 -7.69 -3.30 0.99
CA PRO A 65 -6.35 -3.08 0.47
C PRO A 65 -6.10 -1.61 0.12
N SER A 66 -4.91 -1.14 0.49
CA SER A 66 -4.34 0.15 0.17
C SER A 66 -2.98 -0.06 -0.48
N ILE A 67 -2.77 0.52 -1.67
CA ILE A 67 -1.49 0.42 -2.38
C ILE A 67 -0.90 1.81 -2.52
N ASN A 68 0.26 1.97 -1.90
CA ASN A 68 1.05 3.19 -1.93
C ASN A 68 2.24 2.99 -2.85
N SER A 69 2.46 3.96 -3.73
CA SER A 69 3.63 4.02 -4.59
C SER A 69 3.88 5.46 -4.97
N THR A 70 5.14 5.84 -5.06
CA THR A 70 5.61 7.14 -5.56
C THR A 70 6.17 7.02 -6.96
N THR A 71 6.41 5.79 -7.43
CA THR A 71 7.06 5.49 -8.71
C THR A 71 6.15 4.85 -9.75
N LEU A 72 5.00 4.30 -9.35
CA LEU A 72 4.05 3.66 -10.26
C LEU A 72 2.80 4.53 -10.49
N PRO A 73 2.32 4.64 -11.75
CA PRO A 73 1.04 5.29 -12.09
C PRO A 73 -0.18 4.67 -11.39
N VAL A 74 -1.26 5.43 -11.24
CA VAL A 74 -2.48 4.98 -10.54
C VAL A 74 -3.15 3.79 -11.24
N ALA A 75 -3.09 3.75 -12.58
CA ALA A 75 -3.60 2.61 -13.36
C ALA A 75 -3.00 1.28 -12.88
N PHE A 76 -1.68 1.19 -12.75
CA PHE A 76 -1.01 -0.03 -12.29
C PHE A 76 -1.32 -0.35 -10.83
N ARG A 77 -1.50 0.65 -9.96
CA ARG A 77 -1.91 0.43 -8.57
C ARG A 77 -3.29 -0.21 -8.48
N SER A 78 -4.19 0.12 -9.39
CA SER A 78 -5.55 -0.44 -9.43
C SER A 78 -5.52 -1.94 -9.75
N ASP A 79 -4.68 -2.36 -10.71
CA ASP A 79 -4.48 -3.77 -11.05
C ASP A 79 -3.88 -4.57 -9.88
N LEU A 80 -2.88 -4.00 -9.21
CA LEU A 80 -2.26 -4.63 -8.03
C LEU A 80 -3.26 -4.78 -6.89
N LYS A 81 -4.19 -3.82 -6.72
CA LYS A 81 -5.24 -3.86 -5.70
C LYS A 81 -6.20 -5.01 -5.96
N GLU A 82 -6.59 -5.21 -7.22
CA GLU A 82 -7.44 -6.33 -7.62
C GLU A 82 -6.75 -7.68 -7.39
N LYS A 83 -5.46 -7.79 -7.75
CA LYS A 83 -4.66 -9.01 -7.51
C LYS A 83 -4.60 -9.33 -6.01
N LEU A 84 -4.37 -8.34 -5.14
CA LEU A 84 -4.39 -8.53 -3.68
C LEU A 84 -5.75 -9.05 -3.19
N LEU A 85 -6.86 -8.45 -3.62
CA LEU A 85 -8.20 -8.90 -3.22
C LEU A 85 -8.46 -10.35 -3.60
N ARG A 86 -8.07 -10.75 -4.82
CA ARG A 86 -8.25 -12.13 -5.30
C ARG A 86 -7.38 -13.11 -4.51
N SER A 87 -6.12 -12.78 -4.27
CA SER A 87 -5.18 -13.64 -3.55
C SER A 87 -5.51 -13.78 -2.07
N LEU A 88 -6.06 -12.75 -1.44
CA LEU A 88 -6.45 -12.74 -0.03
C LEU A 88 -7.90 -13.15 0.23
N ALA A 89 -8.65 -13.51 -0.80
CA ALA A 89 -10.02 -14.04 -0.64
C ALA A 89 -10.11 -15.21 0.36
N PRO A 90 -9.14 -16.16 0.43
CA PRO A 90 -9.17 -17.24 1.43
C PRO A 90 -9.00 -16.78 2.89
N VAL A 91 -8.59 -15.54 3.13
CA VAL A 91 -8.44 -14.98 4.48
C VAL A 91 -9.79 -14.53 5.04
N VAL A 92 -10.76 -14.22 4.17
CA VAL A 92 -12.13 -13.86 4.57
C VAL A 92 -12.81 -15.08 5.19
N GLY A 93 -13.38 -14.90 6.37
CA GLY A 93 -14.02 -15.96 7.17
C GLY A 93 -13.09 -16.63 8.17
N LEU A 94 -11.79 -16.31 8.18
CA LEU A 94 -10.87 -16.83 9.19
C LEU A 94 -11.06 -16.12 10.54
N PRO A 95 -10.83 -16.81 11.67
CA PRO A 95 -10.84 -16.18 12.98
C PRO A 95 -9.71 -15.14 13.12
N ILE A 96 -10.01 -14.00 13.73
CA ILE A 96 -9.03 -12.92 13.92
C ILE A 96 -7.85 -13.39 14.77
N GLU A 97 -8.09 -14.20 15.79
CA GLU A 97 -7.02 -14.76 16.64
C GLU A 97 -6.04 -15.61 15.83
N TRP A 98 -6.57 -16.46 14.93
CA TRP A 98 -5.74 -17.27 14.03
C TRP A 98 -4.96 -16.42 13.04
N ALA A 99 -5.62 -15.43 12.45
CA ALA A 99 -5.01 -14.50 11.51
C ALA A 99 -3.90 -13.67 12.18
N SER A 100 -4.03 -13.35 13.47
CA SER A 100 -3.03 -12.62 14.25
C SER A 100 -1.74 -13.43 14.43
N ILE A 101 -1.84 -14.71 14.76
CA ILE A 101 -0.68 -15.60 14.86
C ILE A 101 -0.02 -15.81 13.48
N ASN A 102 -0.85 -15.91 12.43
CA ASN A 102 -0.39 -16.18 11.07
C ASN A 102 -0.14 -14.91 10.24
N LYS A 103 -0.06 -13.73 10.89
CA LYS A 103 0.08 -12.43 10.22
C LYS A 103 1.19 -12.41 9.18
N LEU A 104 2.41 -12.80 9.56
CA LEU A 104 3.58 -12.81 8.67
C LEU A 104 3.38 -13.73 7.45
N ARG A 105 2.62 -14.82 7.60
CA ARG A 105 2.31 -15.74 6.50
C ARG A 105 1.30 -15.14 5.53
N ILE A 106 0.32 -14.40 6.05
CA ILE A 106 -0.67 -13.67 5.25
C ILE A 106 0.01 -12.52 4.49
N GLU A 107 0.91 -11.79 5.14
CA GLU A 107 1.75 -10.76 4.51
C GLU A 107 2.63 -11.35 3.41
N GLY A 108 3.29 -12.49 3.67
CA GLY A 108 4.07 -13.20 2.67
C GLY A 108 3.24 -13.62 1.45
N LEU A 109 2.03 -14.16 1.67
CA LEU A 109 1.11 -14.51 0.58
C LEU A 109 0.73 -13.29 -0.27
N ALA A 110 0.47 -12.15 0.37
CA ALA A 110 0.17 -10.89 -0.30
C ALA A 110 1.37 -10.36 -1.09
N ALA A 111 2.57 -10.40 -0.51
CA ALA A 111 3.81 -9.97 -1.15
C ALA A 111 4.12 -10.84 -2.38
N ASP A 112 4.03 -12.17 -2.24
CA ASP A 112 4.24 -13.12 -3.34
C ASP A 112 3.24 -12.88 -4.49
N ALA A 113 1.97 -12.62 -4.16
CA ALA A 113 0.96 -12.29 -5.16
C ALA A 113 1.26 -11.01 -5.94
N LEU A 114 1.83 -10.00 -5.28
CA LEU A 114 2.25 -8.76 -5.92
C LEU A 114 3.49 -8.97 -6.78
N LEU A 115 4.49 -9.71 -6.27
CA LEU A 115 5.73 -10.04 -6.98
C LEU A 115 5.49 -10.87 -8.25
N ASP A 116 4.47 -11.74 -8.26
CA ASP A 116 4.04 -12.51 -9.43
C ASP A 116 3.46 -11.63 -10.56
N THR A 117 3.18 -10.36 -10.30
CA THR A 117 2.61 -9.46 -11.32
C THR A 117 3.71 -8.98 -12.26
N ASN A 118 3.49 -9.15 -13.58
CA ASN A 118 4.44 -8.73 -14.63
C ASN A 118 4.95 -7.28 -14.46
N THR A 119 4.08 -6.36 -14.04
CA THR A 119 4.44 -4.96 -13.77
C THR A 119 5.52 -4.84 -12.71
N VAL A 120 5.39 -5.57 -11.60
CA VAL A 120 6.34 -5.57 -10.47
C VAL A 120 7.66 -6.22 -10.87
N THR A 121 7.60 -7.37 -11.54
CA THR A 121 8.79 -8.08 -12.05
C THR A 121 9.59 -7.25 -13.04
N ASN A 122 8.92 -6.63 -14.02
CA ASN A 122 9.57 -5.83 -15.05
C ASN A 122 10.17 -4.54 -14.48
N ALA A 123 9.47 -3.90 -13.54
CA ALA A 123 9.94 -2.71 -12.83
C ALA A 123 11.03 -3.02 -11.78
N ARG A 124 11.26 -4.31 -11.45
CA ARG A 124 12.03 -4.75 -10.28
C ARG A 124 11.62 -3.97 -9.03
N ALA A 125 10.31 -3.90 -8.79
CA ALA A 125 9.80 -3.16 -7.65
C ALA A 125 10.05 -3.92 -6.34
N ALA A 126 10.43 -3.18 -5.30
CA ALA A 126 10.40 -3.66 -3.93
C ALA A 126 8.96 -3.63 -3.45
N VAL A 127 8.57 -4.67 -2.71
CA VAL A 127 7.22 -4.84 -2.17
C VAL A 127 7.35 -5.02 -0.66
N ASP A 128 6.70 -4.15 0.09
CA ASP A 128 6.52 -4.27 1.53
C ASP A 128 5.02 -4.32 1.84
N VAL A 129 4.60 -5.26 2.70
CA VAL A 129 3.18 -5.48 2.98
C VAL A 129 2.95 -5.60 4.49
N SER A 130 1.97 -4.85 4.98
CA SER A 130 1.48 -4.90 6.35
C SER A 130 0.03 -5.36 6.39
N PHE A 131 -0.27 -6.37 7.21
CA PHE A 131 -1.61 -6.89 7.48
C PHE A 131 -2.01 -6.57 8.92
N SER A 132 -3.19 -5.98 9.10
CA SER A 132 -3.77 -5.74 10.43
C SER A 132 -5.01 -6.62 10.62
N PRO A 133 -4.94 -7.65 11.50
CA PRO A 133 -6.06 -8.57 11.73
C PRO A 133 -7.24 -7.87 12.43
N GLU A 134 -8.30 -7.58 11.67
CA GLU A 134 -9.53 -6.96 12.15
C GLU A 134 -10.76 -7.49 11.38
N GLN A 135 -11.98 -7.18 11.81
CA GLN A 135 -13.18 -7.55 11.04
C GLN A 135 -13.17 -6.94 9.63
N LEU A 136 -12.66 -5.71 9.50
CA LEU A 136 -12.34 -5.06 8.24
C LEU A 136 -10.82 -4.95 8.14
N SER A 137 -10.14 -6.04 7.82
CA SER A 137 -8.68 -6.14 7.90
C SER A 137 -8.00 -5.23 6.86
N PRO A 138 -7.29 -4.17 7.30
CA PRO A 138 -6.46 -3.35 6.41
C PRO A 138 -5.26 -4.14 5.90
N VAL A 139 -4.95 -3.95 4.61
CA VAL A 139 -3.74 -4.48 3.97
C VAL A 139 -3.05 -3.35 3.24
N GLU A 140 -1.94 -2.91 3.79
CA GLU A 140 -1.16 -1.81 3.23
C GLU A 140 0.04 -2.38 2.50
N ALA A 141 0.15 -2.06 1.21
CA ALA A 141 1.29 -2.47 0.39
C ALA A 141 2.03 -1.25 -0.15
N GLU A 142 3.33 -1.16 0.11
CA GLU A 142 4.24 -0.18 -0.47
C GLU A 142 4.96 -0.87 -1.64
N VAL A 143 4.72 -0.39 -2.87
CA VAL A 143 5.30 -0.97 -4.08
C VAL A 143 6.13 0.08 -4.80
N GLU A 144 7.45 -0.05 -4.73
CA GLU A 144 8.38 0.95 -5.26
C GLU A 144 9.32 0.37 -6.30
N SER A 145 9.21 0.88 -7.52
CA SER A 145 10.13 0.56 -8.60
C SER A 145 11.54 1.04 -8.27
N SER A 146 12.51 0.12 -8.46
CA SER A 146 13.93 0.40 -8.27
C SER A 146 14.61 0.99 -9.52
N LYS A 147 13.90 1.04 -10.65
CA LYS A 147 14.48 1.46 -11.95
C LYS A 147 13.89 2.75 -12.48
N TYR A 148 12.58 2.88 -12.40
CA TYR A 148 11.83 3.95 -13.06
C TYR A 148 10.81 4.57 -12.12
N SER A 149 10.45 5.81 -12.39
CA SER A 149 9.46 6.59 -11.67
C SER A 149 8.58 7.25 -12.71
N ILE A 150 7.30 6.91 -12.74
CA ILE A 150 6.35 7.46 -13.72
C ILE A 150 5.16 7.97 -12.92
N ARG A 151 4.85 9.25 -13.08
CA ARG A 151 3.69 9.88 -12.46
C ARG A 151 3.05 10.85 -13.43
N ALA A 152 1.74 10.77 -13.58
CA ALA A 152 0.96 11.78 -14.26
C ALA A 152 0.02 12.42 -13.24
N TRP A 153 -0.18 13.72 -13.32
CA TRP A 153 -1.05 14.46 -12.41
C TRP A 153 -1.73 15.62 -13.13
N MET A 154 -2.86 16.06 -12.60
CA MET A 154 -3.59 17.24 -13.04
C MET A 154 -3.89 18.11 -11.83
N ALA A 155 -3.76 19.43 -11.98
CA ALA A 155 -4.07 20.38 -10.93
C ALA A 155 -5.14 21.36 -11.37
N GLY A 156 -6.06 21.69 -10.47
CA GLY A 156 -6.99 22.80 -10.60
C GLY A 156 -6.80 23.79 -9.47
N TYR A 157 -6.97 25.08 -9.76
CA TYR A 157 -6.80 26.15 -8.79
C TYR A 157 -8.16 26.73 -8.38
N ALA A 158 -8.29 27.10 -7.11
CA ALA A 158 -9.44 27.79 -6.56
C ALA A 158 -8.99 29.04 -5.78
N GLY A 159 -9.68 30.15 -5.98
CA GLY A 159 -9.49 31.38 -5.19
C GLY A 159 -8.39 32.33 -5.67
N ALA A 160 -7.77 32.09 -6.84
CA ALA A 160 -6.85 33.01 -7.48
C ALA A 160 -7.39 33.40 -8.88
N GLU A 161 -7.53 34.70 -9.15
CA GLU A 161 -7.91 35.19 -10.48
C GLU A 161 -6.74 34.94 -11.46
N GLY A 162 -7.02 34.37 -12.64
CA GLY A 162 -6.00 34.13 -13.66
C GLY A 162 -5.16 32.86 -13.53
N ARG A 163 -5.47 31.93 -12.59
CA ARG A 163 -4.82 30.61 -12.54
C ARG A 163 -5.66 29.54 -13.24
N TYR A 164 -5.05 28.84 -14.19
CA TYR A 164 -5.71 27.82 -15.00
C TYR A 164 -5.23 26.42 -14.66
N PRO A 165 -6.02 25.37 -14.98
CA PRO A 165 -5.62 24.00 -14.73
C PRO A 165 -4.28 23.66 -15.39
N GLU A 166 -3.52 22.78 -14.75
CA GLU A 166 -2.23 22.28 -15.25
C GLU A 166 -2.25 20.77 -15.35
N ILE A 167 -1.50 20.22 -16.30
CA ILE A 167 -1.27 18.79 -16.43
C ILE A 167 0.24 18.54 -16.39
N GLY A 168 0.66 17.65 -15.50
CA GLY A 168 2.05 17.29 -15.30
C GLY A 168 2.33 15.83 -15.65
N LEU A 169 3.47 15.59 -16.29
CA LEU A 169 4.04 14.26 -16.49
C LEU A 169 5.46 14.25 -15.92
N HIS A 170 5.73 13.32 -15.02
CA HIS A 170 7.04 13.05 -14.45
C HIS A 170 7.55 11.70 -14.93
N LEU A 171 8.74 11.69 -15.52
CA LEU A 171 9.46 10.48 -15.91
C LEU A 171 10.86 10.52 -15.30
N GLY A 172 11.12 9.57 -14.41
CA GLY A 172 12.38 9.40 -13.72
C GLY A 172 13.00 8.02 -13.97
N ARG A 173 14.33 7.99 -13.91
CA ARG A 173 15.13 6.78 -13.88
C ARG A 173 16.02 6.81 -12.65
N LYS A 174 15.86 5.79 -11.82
CA LYS A 174 16.69 5.56 -10.64
C LYS A 174 17.99 4.88 -11.06
N ALA A 175 19.08 5.35 -10.49
CA ALA A 175 20.41 4.80 -10.62
C ALA A 175 21.04 4.71 -9.24
N LEU A 176 21.78 3.63 -8.99
CA LEU A 176 22.61 3.44 -7.81
C LEU A 176 24.07 3.71 -8.22
N PRO A 177 24.51 4.97 -8.33
CA PRO A 177 25.92 5.26 -8.66
C PRO A 177 26.86 4.70 -7.59
N VAL A 178 26.43 4.65 -6.32
CA VAL A 178 27.17 4.06 -5.19
C VAL A 178 26.18 3.30 -4.29
N THR A 179 26.63 2.22 -3.64
CA THR A 179 25.83 1.46 -2.67
C THR A 179 25.26 2.37 -1.58
N GLY A 180 23.94 2.38 -1.41
CA GLY A 180 23.23 3.18 -0.42
C GLY A 180 22.84 4.59 -0.89
N TRP A 181 23.20 4.99 -2.11
CA TRP A 181 22.78 6.27 -2.70
C TRP A 181 21.90 6.03 -3.91
N ASP A 182 20.58 6.10 -3.71
CA ASP A 182 19.59 6.02 -4.79
C ASP A 182 19.34 7.42 -5.35
N VAL A 183 19.81 7.67 -6.57
CA VAL A 183 19.64 8.94 -7.28
C VAL A 183 18.67 8.72 -8.43
N GLU A 184 17.63 9.54 -8.48
CA GLU A 184 16.68 9.59 -9.58
C GLU A 184 17.01 10.77 -10.50
N LEU A 185 17.32 10.47 -11.76
CA LEU A 185 17.37 11.46 -12.84
C LEU A 185 15.97 11.55 -13.45
N TYR A 186 15.40 12.74 -13.58
CA TYR A 186 14.04 12.89 -14.09
C TYR A 186 13.87 14.07 -15.04
N GLY A 187 12.87 13.92 -15.91
CA GLY A 187 12.23 14.99 -16.65
C GLY A 187 10.79 15.15 -16.14
N GLU A 188 10.38 16.38 -15.86
CA GLU A 188 8.99 16.74 -15.57
C GLU A 188 8.52 17.74 -16.64
N TRP A 189 7.36 17.49 -17.23
CA TRP A 189 6.72 18.36 -18.20
C TRP A 189 5.39 18.83 -17.62
N VAL A 190 5.25 20.13 -17.42
CA VAL A 190 4.04 20.76 -16.91
C VAL A 190 3.46 21.64 -18.00
N MET A 191 2.22 21.36 -18.38
CA MET A 191 1.50 22.11 -19.39
C MET A 191 0.36 22.89 -18.75
N SER A 192 0.35 24.21 -18.96
CA SER A 192 -0.80 25.06 -18.60
C SER A 192 -1.93 24.87 -19.62
N VAL A 193 -3.17 24.76 -19.16
CA VAL A 193 -4.35 24.59 -20.03
C VAL A 193 -4.82 25.92 -20.64
N GLU A 194 -4.39 27.07 -20.11
CA GLU A 194 -4.78 28.38 -20.65
C GLU A 194 -4.18 28.65 -22.04
N ASP A 195 -2.86 28.56 -22.12
CA ASP A 195 -2.05 29.00 -23.25
C ASP A 195 -1.26 27.86 -23.90
N PHE A 196 -1.42 26.63 -23.38
CA PHE A 196 -0.61 25.47 -23.76
C PHE A 196 0.89 25.71 -23.60
N SER A 197 1.29 26.62 -22.70
CA SER A 197 2.69 26.77 -22.34
C SER A 197 3.20 25.47 -21.72
N LEU A 198 4.38 25.07 -22.16
CA LEU A 198 5.04 23.86 -21.69
C LEU A 198 6.30 24.24 -20.91
N GLU A 199 6.27 23.98 -19.62
CA GLU A 199 7.46 24.03 -18.78
C GLU A 199 8.09 22.63 -18.74
N SER A 200 9.33 22.50 -19.20
CA SER A 200 10.11 21.27 -19.06
C SER A 200 11.17 21.46 -17.99
N ARG A 201 11.24 20.54 -17.04
CA ARG A 201 12.16 20.55 -15.92
C ARG A 201 13.02 19.30 -15.98
N TRP A 202 14.33 19.47 -15.89
CA TRP A 202 15.26 18.35 -15.91
C TRP A 202 16.09 18.40 -14.65
N GLY A 203 16.05 17.34 -13.86
CA GLY A 203 16.66 17.35 -12.54
C GLY A 203 17.16 16.01 -12.09
N PHE A 204 17.78 16.06 -10.93
CA PHE A 204 18.11 14.87 -10.16
C PHE A 204 17.66 15.07 -8.72
N ARG A 205 17.21 13.99 -8.11
CA ARG A 205 16.84 13.97 -6.69
C ARG A 205 17.31 12.69 -6.04
N TRP A 206 17.57 12.74 -4.75
CA TRP A 206 17.88 11.56 -3.94
C TRP A 206 17.22 11.68 -2.58
N SER A 207 17.10 10.55 -1.89
CA SER A 207 16.53 10.49 -0.55
C SER A 207 17.62 10.21 0.48
N PRO A 208 18.08 11.20 1.27
CA PRO A 208 19.06 10.96 2.32
C PRO A 208 18.47 10.19 3.52
N VAL A 209 17.17 10.36 3.77
CA VAL A 209 16.40 9.68 4.81
C VAL A 209 14.99 9.39 4.29
N LYS A 210 14.34 8.34 4.82
CA LYS A 210 12.98 7.95 4.42
C LYS A 210 12.05 9.16 4.45
N ASN A 211 11.22 9.30 3.40
CA ASN A 211 10.23 10.37 3.20
C ASN A 211 10.78 11.78 2.90
N VAL A 212 12.10 11.97 2.82
CA VAL A 212 12.72 13.25 2.44
C VAL A 212 13.44 13.10 1.11
N LEU A 213 13.16 13.98 0.17
CA LEU A 213 13.80 14.08 -1.13
C LEU A 213 14.46 15.46 -1.28
N ILE A 214 15.71 15.46 -1.73
CA ILE A 214 16.47 16.66 -2.03
C ILE A 214 16.98 16.54 -3.46
N GLY A 215 16.95 17.64 -4.21
CA GLY A 215 17.39 17.64 -5.60
C GLY A 215 17.66 19.03 -6.14
N ALA A 216 18.13 19.04 -7.38
CA ALA A 216 18.25 20.24 -8.19
C ALA A 216 17.67 19.96 -9.58
N GLU A 217 17.02 20.96 -10.16
CA GLU A 217 16.39 20.88 -11.47
C GLU A 217 16.57 22.18 -12.24
N ILE A 218 16.70 22.07 -13.56
CA ILE A 218 16.76 23.21 -14.47
C ILE A 218 15.42 23.30 -15.19
N ALA A 219 14.79 24.46 -15.13
CA ALA A 219 13.49 24.72 -15.74
C ALA A 219 13.62 25.47 -17.07
N PHE A 220 12.84 25.05 -18.07
CA PHE A 220 12.73 25.69 -19.39
C PHE A 220 11.26 25.98 -19.69
N PRO A 221 10.93 27.11 -20.36
CA PRO A 221 11.82 28.17 -20.82
C PRO A 221 12.29 29.06 -19.66
N GLY A 222 13.57 29.45 -19.65
CA GLY A 222 14.17 30.26 -18.58
C GLY A 222 15.61 29.86 -18.25
N ASN A 223 15.90 28.55 -18.35
CA ASN A 223 17.21 27.97 -18.00
C ASN A 223 17.64 28.34 -16.56
N THR A 224 16.65 28.44 -15.67
CA THR A 224 16.84 28.79 -14.26
C THR A 224 17.09 27.54 -13.45
N LEU A 225 18.11 27.57 -12.60
CA LEU A 225 18.40 26.50 -11.65
C LEU A 225 17.50 26.61 -10.41
N TRP A 226 16.87 25.50 -10.05
CA TRP A 226 16.02 25.37 -8.86
C TRP A 226 16.55 24.28 -7.95
N TYR A 227 16.62 24.57 -6.65
CA TYR A 227 16.85 23.60 -5.60
C TYR A 227 15.51 23.12 -5.05
N ARG A 228 15.32 21.81 -4.91
CA ARG A 228 14.06 21.21 -4.48
C ARG A 228 14.24 20.41 -3.20
N LEU A 229 13.37 20.68 -2.23
CA LEU A 229 13.15 19.86 -1.04
C LEU A 229 11.73 19.33 -1.09
N SER A 230 11.51 18.06 -0.80
CA SER A 230 10.17 17.48 -0.68
C SER A 230 10.14 16.53 0.50
N VAL A 231 9.15 16.69 1.36
CA VAL A 231 8.86 15.84 2.51
C VAL A 231 7.48 15.28 2.30
N ALA A 232 7.38 13.97 2.10
CA ALA A 232 6.11 13.32 1.84
C ALA A 232 6.04 12.01 2.59
N GLU A 233 5.09 11.93 3.52
CA GLU A 233 4.69 10.68 4.16
C GLU A 233 3.65 9.97 3.27
N GLY A 234 3.19 8.75 3.59
CA GLY A 234 2.39 7.89 2.71
C GLY A 234 1.00 8.41 2.27
N ALA A 235 0.02 7.53 2.12
CA ALA A 235 -1.37 7.93 1.89
C ALA A 235 -1.97 8.53 3.16
N ARG A 236 -2.94 9.46 3.01
CA ARG A 236 -3.62 10.13 4.14
C ARG A 236 -2.68 10.86 5.10
N ALA A 237 -1.65 11.48 4.54
CA ALA A 237 -0.65 12.19 5.30
C ALA A 237 -0.41 13.60 4.73
N PRO A 238 0.06 14.54 5.57
CA PRO A 238 0.53 15.83 5.10
C PRO A 238 1.81 15.66 4.27
N TYR A 239 2.03 16.58 3.35
CA TYR A 239 3.28 16.70 2.60
C TYR A 239 3.65 18.16 2.42
N LEU A 240 4.94 18.39 2.26
CA LEU A 240 5.51 19.70 2.01
C LEU A 240 6.53 19.60 0.89
N TRP A 241 6.55 20.56 -0.01
CA TRP A 241 7.65 20.73 -0.93
C TRP A 241 8.01 22.21 -1.05
N TRP A 242 9.28 22.45 -1.33
CA TRP A 242 9.84 23.77 -1.46
C TRP A 242 10.82 23.78 -2.63
N ARG A 243 10.70 24.79 -3.49
CA ARG A 243 11.64 25.09 -4.57
C ARG A 243 12.23 26.48 -4.34
N LEU A 244 13.53 26.59 -4.51
CA LEU A 244 14.27 27.84 -4.40
C LEU A 244 15.07 28.06 -5.69
N SER A 245 14.84 29.17 -6.37
CA SER A 245 15.56 29.58 -7.57
C SER A 245 16.95 30.12 -7.23
N GLU A 246 17.89 30.01 -8.15
CA GLU A 246 19.17 30.74 -8.08
C GLU A 246 18.99 32.27 -8.05
N ASP A 247 17.88 32.76 -8.61
CA ASP A 247 17.52 34.19 -8.65
C ASP A 247 16.87 34.68 -7.33
N GLY A 248 16.62 33.77 -6.38
CA GLY A 248 16.04 34.08 -5.07
C GLY A 248 14.53 33.83 -4.95
N ASP A 249 13.85 33.52 -6.04
CA ASP A 249 12.41 33.20 -6.03
C ASP A 249 12.12 31.92 -5.25
N SER A 250 11.04 31.92 -4.48
CA SER A 250 10.60 30.78 -3.69
C SER A 250 9.20 30.29 -4.07
N ILE A 251 9.05 28.96 -4.15
CA ILE A 251 7.75 28.30 -4.37
C ILE A 251 7.56 27.22 -3.32
N VAL A 252 6.47 27.29 -2.56
CA VAL A 252 6.18 26.38 -1.43
C VAL A 252 4.82 25.76 -1.61
N GLY A 253 4.72 24.44 -1.48
CA GLY A 253 3.44 23.72 -1.41
C GLY A 253 3.32 23.00 -0.08
N LEU A 254 2.25 23.27 0.67
CA LEU A 254 1.85 22.51 1.86
C LEU A 254 0.51 21.85 1.58
N GLY A 255 0.49 20.53 1.51
CA GLY A 255 -0.71 19.79 1.15
C GLY A 255 -1.04 18.62 2.06
N TYR A 256 -2.23 18.08 1.84
CA TYR A 256 -2.74 16.88 2.50
C TYR A 256 -3.33 15.93 1.46
N ARG A 257 -2.89 14.68 1.47
CA ARG A 257 -3.46 13.64 0.59
C ARG A 257 -4.76 13.13 1.18
N LEU A 258 -5.87 13.35 0.50
CA LEU A 258 -7.18 12.84 0.95
C LEU A 258 -7.27 11.33 0.70
N ASP A 259 -6.77 10.89 -0.45
CA ASP A 259 -6.71 9.48 -0.84
C ASP A 259 -5.52 9.25 -1.79
N GLY A 260 -5.34 8.03 -2.31
CA GLY A 260 -4.30 7.68 -3.28
C GLY A 260 -4.40 8.35 -4.66
N ARG A 261 -5.38 9.24 -4.87
CA ARG A 261 -5.60 10.00 -6.12
C ARG A 261 -5.74 11.50 -5.93
N ILE A 262 -6.30 11.96 -4.82
CA ILE A 262 -6.67 13.37 -4.65
C ILE A 262 -5.88 13.95 -3.49
N SER A 263 -5.30 15.13 -3.71
CA SER A 263 -4.72 15.93 -2.64
C SER A 263 -5.13 17.40 -2.77
N LEU A 264 -5.15 18.07 -1.62
CA LEU A 264 -5.37 19.52 -1.53
C LEU A 264 -4.06 20.15 -1.06
N GLU A 265 -3.66 21.23 -1.70
CA GLU A 265 -2.40 21.94 -1.48
C GLU A 265 -2.67 23.43 -1.32
N LEU A 266 -2.11 24.03 -0.27
CA LEU A 266 -1.89 25.46 -0.20
C LEU A 266 -0.58 25.74 -0.92
N HIS A 267 -0.68 26.52 -1.99
CA HIS A 267 0.40 26.78 -2.92
C HIS A 267 0.82 28.24 -2.83
N PHE A 268 2.11 28.47 -2.61
CA PHE A 268 2.73 29.78 -2.59
C PHE A 268 3.75 29.90 -3.71
N ASP A 269 3.62 30.94 -4.55
CA ASP A 269 4.59 31.29 -5.59
C ASP A 269 4.88 32.79 -5.53
N GLU A 270 6.14 33.15 -5.25
CA GLU A 270 6.58 34.54 -5.09
C GLU A 270 6.60 35.32 -6.41
N ARG A 271 6.59 34.63 -7.56
CA ARG A 271 6.63 35.24 -8.89
C ARG A 271 5.27 35.79 -9.32
N ASP A 272 4.20 35.36 -8.67
CA ASP A 272 2.82 35.73 -9.02
C ASP A 272 2.31 36.92 -8.21
N SER A 273 1.46 37.75 -8.83
CA SER A 273 0.82 38.89 -8.17
C SER A 273 -0.08 38.49 -7.00
N ASP A 274 -0.73 37.33 -7.11
CA ASP A 274 -1.42 36.65 -6.02
C ASP A 274 -0.59 35.44 -5.59
N SER A 275 0.25 35.67 -4.58
CA SER A 275 1.25 34.70 -4.17
C SER A 275 0.68 33.48 -3.47
N TYR A 276 -0.62 33.46 -3.09
CA TYR A 276 -1.27 32.33 -2.42
C TYR A 276 -2.43 31.78 -3.25
N SER A 277 -2.50 30.47 -3.40
CA SER A 277 -3.61 29.79 -4.05
C SER A 277 -3.94 28.46 -3.39
N LEU A 278 -5.20 28.04 -3.50
CA LEU A 278 -5.61 26.69 -3.15
C LEU A 278 -5.57 25.83 -4.43
N ARG A 279 -4.85 24.72 -4.38
CA ARG A 279 -4.65 23.80 -5.49
C ARG A 279 -5.21 22.42 -5.14
N ALA A 280 -6.07 21.89 -5.99
CA ALA A 280 -6.51 20.50 -5.94
C ALA A 280 -5.72 19.70 -6.98
N ILE A 281 -5.03 18.64 -6.55
CA ILE A 281 -4.21 17.79 -7.42
C ILE A 281 -4.85 16.40 -7.51
N LEU A 282 -5.03 15.93 -8.74
CA LEU A 282 -5.46 14.59 -9.10
C LEU A 282 -4.30 13.81 -9.72
N ASP A 283 -3.88 12.72 -9.09
CA ASP A 283 -2.95 11.75 -9.69
C ASP A 283 -3.69 10.82 -10.67
N LEU A 284 -3.10 10.62 -11.84
CA LEU A 284 -3.65 9.87 -12.98
C LEU A 284 -3.06 8.45 -13.11
#